data_AF-A0A8B7E9M6-F1
#
_entry.id   AF-A0A8B7E9M6-F1
#
_cell.length_a   1.000
_cell.length_b   1.000
_cell.length_c   1.000
_cell.angle_alpha   90.00
_cell.angle_beta   90.00
_cell.angle_gamma   90.00
#
_symmetry.space_group_name_H-M   'P 1'
#
loop_
_entity.id
_entity.type
_entity.pdbx_description
1 polymer ?
#
loop_
_entity_poly.entity_id
_entity_poly.type
_entity_poly.pdbx_seq_one_letter_code
_entity_poly.pdbx_strand_id
1 'polypeptide(L)'
;MQNSSYVIVNNDIAILKLKTHIDLSYTSNEANICIPDKPASPDQTCNIVGWGFLKHNGVQPEVLQKAEVPIVSNNVCNEPEAYNKVIKEDYLLCAGYKNGKSDSCNYDSGGSLACLKDGMLMPISSENALRKIALIRACQQ
;
A
#
# COMPACT_ATOMS: atom_id res chain seq x y z
N MET A 1 23.82 -9.45 9.97
CA MET A 1 22.42 -9.89 10.13
C MET A 1 21.77 -8.95 11.12
N GLN A 2 21.12 -7.88 10.65
CA GLN A 2 20.40 -6.97 11.55
C GLN A 2 19.14 -7.67 12.02
N ASN A 3 19.10 -7.98 13.31
CA ASN A 3 17.92 -8.46 14.02
C ASN A 3 16.91 -7.30 14.09
N SER A 4 16.23 -7.04 12.97
CA SER A 4 15.19 -6.04 12.90
C SER A 4 13.90 -6.68 13.40
N SER A 5 13.57 -6.45 14.67
CA SER A 5 12.23 -6.74 15.18
C SER A 5 11.25 -5.81 14.46
N TYR A 6 10.63 -6.29 13.40
CA TYR A 6 9.56 -5.55 12.72
C TYR A 6 8.42 -5.30 13.71
N VAL A 7 8.25 -4.04 14.12
CA VAL A 7 7.11 -3.62 14.94
C VAL A 7 5.92 -3.45 14.01
N ILE A 8 5.02 -4.42 14.03
CA ILE A 8 3.77 -4.34 13.29
C ILE A 8 2.72 -3.66 14.15
N VAL A 9 2.15 -2.60 13.60
CA VAL A 9 0.97 -1.93 14.15
C VAL A 9 -0.26 -2.55 13.51
N ASN A 10 -1.09 -3.18 14.33
CA ASN A 10 -2.35 -3.79 13.89
C ASN A 10 -3.42 -2.70 13.75
N ASN A 11 -4.31 -2.86 12.76
CA ASN A 11 -5.46 -1.96 12.54
C ASN A 11 -5.06 -0.50 12.34
N ASP A 12 -3.98 -0.25 11.57
CA ASP A 12 -3.50 1.09 11.23
C ASP A 12 -4.41 1.74 10.18
N ILE A 13 -5.58 2.20 10.62
CA ILE A 13 -6.61 2.85 9.81
C ILE A 13 -7.11 4.10 10.51
N ALA A 14 -7.48 5.11 9.74
CA ALA A 14 -8.28 6.24 10.20
C ALA A 14 -9.29 6.66 9.13
N ILE A 15 -10.43 7.19 9.57
CA ILE A 15 -11.43 7.81 8.68
C ILE A 15 -11.51 9.29 9.01
N LEU A 16 -11.29 10.13 7.99
CA LEU A 16 -11.41 11.58 8.11
C LEU A 16 -12.75 12.01 7.50
N LYS A 17 -13.63 12.56 8.35
CA LYS A 17 -14.87 13.18 7.90
C LYS A 17 -14.62 14.64 7.57
N LEU A 18 -14.78 15.03 6.32
CA LEU A 18 -14.67 16.42 5.89
C LEU A 18 -15.79 17.26 6.52
N LYS A 19 -15.45 18.51 6.90
CA LYS A 19 -16.41 19.48 7.45
C LYS A 19 -17.50 19.85 6.42
N THR A 20 -17.11 19.92 5.17
CA THR A 20 -17.98 20.29 4.05
C THR A 20 -17.95 19.18 3.01
N HIS A 21 -19.10 18.90 2.40
CA HIS A 21 -19.20 17.96 1.29
C HIS A 21 -18.43 18.49 0.07
N ILE A 22 -17.68 17.62 -0.61
CA ILE A 22 -17.04 17.94 -1.89
C ILE A 22 -18.00 17.54 -3.01
N ASP A 23 -18.36 18.49 -3.86
CA ASP A 23 -19.14 18.20 -5.06
C ASP A 23 -18.22 17.78 -6.22
N LEU A 24 -18.17 16.47 -6.48
CA LEU A 24 -17.34 15.87 -7.52
C LEU A 24 -17.92 16.06 -8.94
N SER A 25 -19.10 16.65 -9.10
CA SER A 25 -19.70 16.86 -10.42
C SER A 25 -18.95 17.90 -11.28
N TYR A 26 -18.10 18.73 -10.66
CA TYR A 26 -17.36 19.80 -11.31
C TYR A 26 -15.90 19.46 -11.65
N THR A 27 -15.42 18.27 -11.29
CA THR A 27 -14.01 17.91 -11.43
C THR A 27 -13.85 16.65 -12.28
N SER A 28 -13.23 16.79 -13.46
CA SER A 28 -12.95 15.65 -14.35
C SER A 28 -11.85 14.72 -13.81
N ASN A 29 -11.15 15.14 -12.75
CA ASN A 29 -9.95 14.50 -12.21
C ASN A 29 -10.14 13.96 -10.79
N GLU A 30 -11.31 14.14 -10.19
CA GLU A 30 -11.63 13.61 -8.87
C GLU A 30 -12.75 12.57 -9.03
N ALA A 31 -12.46 11.33 -8.66
CA ALA A 31 -13.42 10.25 -8.71
C ALA A 31 -13.62 9.68 -7.31
N ASN A 32 -14.85 9.25 -7.02
CA ASN A 32 -15.09 8.39 -5.88
C ASN A 32 -14.30 7.11 -6.03
N ILE A 33 -13.66 6.73 -4.93
CA ILE A 33 -12.92 5.48 -4.81
C ILE A 33 -13.90 4.37 -4.43
N CYS A 34 -13.91 3.28 -5.20
CA CYS A 34 -14.71 2.09 -4.88
C CYS A 34 -14.01 1.23 -3.82
N ILE A 35 -14.77 0.75 -2.84
CA ILE A 35 -14.34 -0.32 -1.93
C ILE A 35 -14.53 -1.65 -2.67
N PRO A 36 -13.48 -2.47 -2.88
CA PRO A 36 -13.60 -3.72 -3.59
C PRO A 36 -14.27 -4.80 -2.74
N ASP A 37 -15.17 -5.55 -3.39
CA ASP A 37 -15.88 -6.69 -2.78
C ASP A 37 -14.99 -7.91 -2.53
N LYS A 38 -13.76 -7.92 -3.06
CA LYS A 38 -12.83 -9.05 -2.92
C LYS A 38 -11.41 -8.56 -2.67
N PRO A 39 -10.63 -9.28 -1.85
CA PRO A 39 -9.21 -8.99 -1.69
C PRO A 39 -8.49 -9.17 -3.03
N ALA A 40 -7.40 -8.43 -3.21
CA ALA A 40 -6.53 -8.63 -4.36
C ALA A 40 -5.88 -10.02 -4.31
N SER A 41 -5.68 -10.60 -5.50
CA SER A 41 -5.07 -11.92 -5.62
C SER A 41 -3.55 -11.82 -5.61
N PRO A 42 -2.83 -12.84 -5.12
CA PRO A 42 -1.38 -12.93 -5.33
C PRO A 42 -0.99 -12.72 -6.80
N ASP A 43 0.16 -12.10 -7.03
CA ASP A 43 0.72 -11.74 -8.34
C ASP A 43 -0.08 -10.68 -9.12
N GLN A 44 -1.22 -10.22 -8.60
CA GLN A 44 -1.92 -9.06 -9.16
C GLN A 44 -1.03 -7.82 -9.07
N THR A 45 -0.86 -7.11 -10.19
CA THR A 45 -0.10 -5.86 -10.21
C THR A 45 -0.98 -4.69 -9.81
N CYS A 46 -0.48 -3.91 -8.87
CA CYS A 46 -1.17 -2.77 -8.28
C CYS A 46 -0.24 -1.56 -8.24
N ASN A 47 -0.82 -0.37 -8.02
CA ASN A 47 -0.11 0.89 -7.96
C ASN A 47 -0.19 1.45 -6.55
N ILE A 48 0.94 1.88 -6.01
CA ILE A 48 1.01 2.78 -4.87
C ILE A 48 1.22 4.20 -5.38
N VAL A 49 0.66 5.18 -4.70
CA VAL A 49 0.86 6.61 -5.00
C VAL A 49 1.12 7.40 -3.72
N GLY A 50 1.96 8.43 -3.81
CA GLY A 50 2.29 9.26 -2.66
C GLY A 50 3.33 10.34 -2.94
N TRP A 51 3.52 11.20 -1.94
CA TRP A 51 4.55 12.25 -1.89
C TRP A 51 5.60 11.95 -0.82
N GLY A 52 5.76 10.68 -0.45
CA GLY A 52 6.82 10.24 0.44
C GLY A 52 8.20 10.42 -0.19
N PHE A 53 9.23 10.13 0.60
CA PHE A 53 10.60 10.26 0.13
C PHE A 53 10.89 9.30 -1.03
N LEU A 54 11.64 9.77 -2.03
CA LEU A 54 12.06 8.94 -3.17
C LEU A 54 13.14 7.90 -2.81
N LYS A 55 13.83 8.11 -1.69
CA LYS A 55 14.90 7.25 -1.16
C LYS A 55 15.00 7.40 0.35
N HIS A 56 15.67 6.47 1.01
CA HIS A 56 15.87 6.55 2.45
C HIS A 56 16.59 7.86 2.83
N ASN A 57 16.07 8.59 3.82
CA ASN A 57 16.54 9.93 4.22
C ASN A 57 16.60 10.95 3.06
N GLY A 58 15.75 10.77 2.05
CA GLY A 58 15.62 11.69 0.92
C GLY A 58 14.72 12.90 1.22
N VAL A 59 14.29 13.55 0.15
CA VAL A 59 13.34 14.67 0.19
C VAL A 59 12.02 14.27 -0.45
N GLN A 60 10.94 14.97 -0.11
CA GLN A 60 9.65 14.79 -0.75
C GLN A 60 9.67 15.40 -2.15
N PRO A 61 9.08 14.73 -3.15
CA PRO A 61 8.92 15.28 -4.48
C PRO A 61 7.83 16.35 -4.51
N GLU A 62 7.95 17.31 -5.43
CA GLU A 62 6.91 18.32 -5.67
C GLU A 62 5.68 17.75 -6.38
N VAL A 63 5.87 16.69 -7.17
CA VAL A 63 4.82 16.03 -7.96
C VAL A 63 4.49 14.66 -7.39
N LEU A 64 3.21 14.26 -7.49
CA LEU A 64 2.72 12.96 -7.01
C LEU A 64 3.47 11.83 -7.72
N GLN A 65 3.97 10.87 -6.95
CA GLN A 65 4.65 9.70 -7.48
C GLN A 65 3.70 8.52 -7.59
N LYS A 66 4.04 7.61 -8.49
CA LYS A 66 3.36 6.32 -8.66
C LYS A 66 4.39 5.23 -8.86
N ALA A 67 4.20 4.10 -8.22
CA ALA A 67 5.01 2.91 -8.45
C ALA A 67 4.14 1.65 -8.54
N GLU A 68 4.50 0.74 -9.44
CA GLU A 68 3.86 -0.56 -9.57
C GLU A 68 4.48 -1.55 -8.60
N VAL A 69 3.63 -2.33 -7.92
CA VAL A 69 4.00 -3.38 -6.98
C VAL A 69 3.08 -4.60 -7.18
N PRO A 70 3.62 -5.83 -7.16
CA PRO A 70 2.79 -7.03 -7.15
C PRO A 70 2.27 -7.31 -5.76
N ILE A 71 1.09 -7.91 -5.66
CA ILE A 71 0.62 -8.54 -4.42
C ILE A 71 1.41 -9.81 -4.17
N VAL A 72 1.84 -10.00 -2.92
CA VAL A 72 2.60 -11.16 -2.51
C VAL A 72 1.82 -11.93 -1.46
N SER A 73 1.82 -13.25 -1.58
CA SER A 73 1.15 -14.12 -0.63
C SER A 73 1.78 -14.01 0.75
N ASN A 74 0.95 -14.13 1.78
CA ASN A 74 1.41 -14.02 3.16
C ASN A 74 2.37 -15.14 3.55
N ASN A 75 2.25 -16.33 2.96
CA ASN A 75 3.25 -17.40 3.08
C ASN A 75 4.65 -16.91 2.68
N VAL A 76 4.76 -16.30 1.49
CA VAL A 76 6.04 -15.78 0.99
C VAL A 76 6.54 -14.62 1.86
N CYS A 77 5.67 -13.74 2.34
CA CYS A 77 6.08 -12.64 3.20
C CYS A 77 6.48 -13.09 4.60
N ASN A 78 5.95 -14.21 5.08
CA ASN A 78 6.29 -14.78 6.38
C ASN A 78 7.49 -15.74 6.37
N GLU A 79 8.16 -15.91 5.22
CA GLU A 79 9.43 -16.63 5.16
C GLU A 79 10.47 -16.01 6.14
N PRO A 80 11.39 -16.82 6.69
CA PRO A 80 12.38 -16.37 7.66
C PRO A 80 13.23 -15.18 7.17
N GLU A 81 13.52 -15.11 5.88
CA GLU A 81 14.35 -14.06 5.26
C GLU A 81 13.58 -12.75 4.99
N ALA A 82 12.27 -12.74 5.21
CA ALA A 82 11.39 -11.58 5.06
C ALA A 82 10.87 -11.11 6.43
N TYR A 83 9.59 -11.31 6.71
CA TYR A 83 8.97 -10.88 7.97
C TYR A 83 8.92 -11.97 9.04
N ASN A 84 9.35 -13.21 8.75
CA ASN A 84 9.49 -14.26 9.76
C ASN A 84 8.23 -14.43 10.65
N LYS A 85 7.09 -14.76 10.03
CA LYS A 85 5.79 -15.03 10.69
C LYS A 85 5.12 -13.84 11.39
N VAL A 86 5.60 -12.63 11.16
CA VAL A 86 5.08 -11.41 11.78
C VAL A 86 3.82 -10.87 11.05
N ILE A 87 3.62 -11.19 9.77
CA ILE A 87 2.45 -10.75 8.99
C ILE A 87 1.24 -11.65 9.27
N LYS A 88 0.11 -11.05 9.67
CA LYS A 88 -1.16 -11.72 9.97
C LYS A 88 -2.17 -11.52 8.85
N GLU A 89 -2.71 -12.61 8.31
CA GLU A 89 -3.54 -12.58 7.10
C GLU A 89 -4.91 -11.94 7.27
N ASP A 90 -5.37 -11.80 8.51
CA ASP A 90 -6.68 -11.23 8.82
C ASP A 90 -6.76 -9.72 8.53
N TYR A 91 -5.64 -9.01 8.68
CA TYR A 91 -5.57 -7.54 8.62
C TYR A 91 -4.27 -6.98 8.00
N LEU A 92 -3.45 -7.82 7.35
CA LEU A 92 -2.29 -7.35 6.59
C LEU A 92 -2.24 -8.01 5.22
N LEU A 93 -1.88 -7.20 4.22
CA LEU A 93 -1.55 -7.63 2.87
C LEU A 93 -0.08 -7.32 2.62
N CYS A 94 0.58 -8.14 1.83
CA CYS A 94 1.95 -7.89 1.42
C CYS A 94 2.01 -7.48 -0.04
N ALA A 95 2.86 -6.51 -0.37
CA ALA A 95 3.11 -6.12 -1.75
C ALA A 95 4.57 -5.72 -1.97
N GLY A 96 5.01 -5.73 -3.22
CA GLY A 96 6.36 -5.29 -3.59
C GLY A 96 7.24 -6.43 -4.11
N TYR A 97 8.47 -6.07 -4.46
CA TYR A 97 9.41 -7.02 -5.06
C TYR A 97 10.46 -7.46 -4.04
N LYS A 98 10.79 -8.76 -4.02
CA LYS A 98 11.87 -9.30 -3.16
C LYS A 98 13.22 -8.60 -3.36
N ASN A 99 13.48 -8.08 -4.56
CA ASN A 99 14.71 -7.37 -4.89
C ASN A 99 14.68 -5.86 -4.54
N GLY A 100 13.58 -5.32 -4.01
CA GLY A 100 13.45 -3.90 -3.67
C GLY A 100 13.35 -2.96 -4.88
N LYS A 101 12.87 -3.45 -6.02
CA LYS A 101 12.72 -2.64 -7.26
C LYS A 101 11.89 -1.36 -7.03
N SER A 102 10.77 -1.47 -6.34
CA SER A 102 9.84 -0.38 -6.03
C SER A 102 9.23 -0.61 -4.66
N ASP A 103 9.11 0.46 -3.88
CA ASP A 103 8.55 0.42 -2.53
C ASP A 103 8.01 1.79 -2.11
N SER A 104 7.24 1.84 -1.03
CA SER A 104 6.86 3.09 -0.37
C SER A 104 7.94 3.49 0.63
N CYS A 105 7.93 4.75 1.04
CA CYS A 105 8.90 5.30 1.96
C CYS A 105 8.22 6.02 3.12
N ASN A 106 9.04 6.71 3.92
CA ASN A 106 8.54 7.64 4.92
C ASN A 106 7.59 8.65 4.25
N TYR A 107 6.50 8.96 4.95
CA TYR A 107 5.43 9.88 4.52
C TYR A 107 4.50 9.38 3.41
N ASP A 108 4.61 8.13 2.95
CA ASP A 108 3.59 7.50 2.09
C ASP A 108 2.45 6.82 2.88
N SER A 109 2.57 6.73 4.21
CA SER A 109 1.53 6.16 5.07
C SER A 109 0.18 6.88 4.89
N GLY A 110 -0.88 6.09 4.69
CA GLY A 110 -2.23 6.60 4.38
C GLY A 110 -2.49 6.84 2.88
N GLY A 111 -1.46 6.72 2.03
CA GLY A 111 -1.61 6.68 0.58
C GLY A 111 -2.35 5.43 0.10
N SER A 112 -2.87 5.48 -1.13
CA SER A 112 -3.67 4.39 -1.69
C SER A 112 -2.83 3.34 -2.40
N LEU A 113 -3.21 2.07 -2.25
CA LEU A 113 -2.82 0.97 -3.14
C LEU A 113 -4.01 0.59 -4.01
N ALA A 114 -3.87 0.64 -5.33
CA ALA A 114 -4.94 0.34 -6.27
C ALA A 114 -4.51 -0.64 -7.35
N CYS A 115 -5.27 -1.72 -7.49
CA CYS A 115 -5.02 -2.72 -8.51
C CYS A 115 -5.86 -2.43 -9.75
N LEU A 116 -5.28 -2.71 -10.91
CA LEU A 116 -6.07 -2.71 -12.14
C LEU A 116 -6.99 -3.92 -12.14
N LYS A 117 -8.27 -3.67 -12.38
CA LYS A 117 -9.28 -4.69 -12.68
C LYS A 117 -10.14 -4.17 -13.82
N ASP A 118 -10.22 -4.93 -14.92
CA ASP A 118 -11.04 -4.60 -16.09
C ASP A 118 -10.79 -3.18 -16.67
N GLY A 119 -9.53 -2.69 -16.59
CA GLY A 119 -9.15 -1.35 -17.04
C GLY A 119 -9.41 -0.21 -16.05
N MET A 120 -10.01 -0.50 -14.88
CA MET A 120 -10.25 0.46 -13.81
C MET A 120 -9.28 0.25 -12.64
N LEU A 121 -8.72 1.34 -12.10
CA LEU A 121 -7.97 1.29 -10.85
C LEU A 121 -8.96 1.14 -9.70
N MET A 122 -8.96 -0.03 -9.06
CA MET A 122 -9.72 -0.27 -7.84
C MET A 122 -8.75 -0.24 -6.65
N PRO A 123 -8.90 0.70 -5.70
CA PRO A 123 -8.12 0.69 -4.48
C PRO A 123 -8.42 -0.59 -3.71
N ILE A 124 -7.42 -1.18 -3.07
CA ILE A 124 -7.62 -2.30 -2.18
C ILE A 124 -8.02 -1.75 -0.82
N SER A 125 -9.32 -1.63 -0.57
CA SER A 125 -9.85 -1.75 0.77
C SER A 125 -10.69 -3.01 0.78
N SER A 126 -10.15 -4.14 1.27
CA SER A 126 -10.93 -5.38 1.37
C SER A 126 -12.27 -5.12 2.10
N GLU A 127 -13.23 -6.05 2.00
CA GLU A 127 -14.54 -6.00 2.70
C GLU A 127 -14.45 -5.65 4.20
N ASN A 128 -13.25 -5.75 4.80
CA ASN A 128 -12.84 -4.95 5.94
C ASN A 128 -11.73 -3.97 5.51
N ALA A 129 -11.92 -2.67 5.66
CA ALA A 129 -11.01 -1.60 5.21
C ALA A 129 -9.60 -1.60 5.88
N LEU A 130 -9.14 -2.73 6.43
CA LEU A 130 -8.16 -2.85 7.50
C LEU A 130 -6.86 -3.56 7.10
N ARG A 131 -6.53 -3.69 5.81
CA ARG A 131 -5.28 -4.37 5.41
C ARG A 131 -4.15 -3.36 5.22
N LYS A 132 -3.29 -3.19 6.24
CA LYS A 132 -2.03 -2.45 6.06
C LYS A 132 -1.11 -3.22 5.12
N ILE A 133 -0.39 -2.48 4.28
CA ILE A 133 0.56 -3.03 3.33
C ILE A 133 1.89 -3.21 4.05
N ALA A 134 2.30 -4.46 4.22
CA ALA A 134 3.66 -4.80 4.57
C ALA A 134 4.46 -4.88 3.26
N LEU A 135 5.41 -3.97 3.10
CA LEU A 135 6.21 -3.84 1.91
C LEU A 135 7.54 -4.57 2.03
N ILE A 136 7.78 -5.54 1.13
CA ILE A 136 8.85 -6.56 1.25
C ILE A 136 10.24 -5.97 1.50
N ARG A 137 10.51 -4.71 1.10
CA ARG A 137 11.72 -3.98 1.47
C ARG A 137 11.50 -2.47 1.48
N ALA A 138 11.50 -1.86 2.68
CA ALA A 138 11.49 -0.42 2.87
C ALA A 138 12.47 0.28 1.92
N CYS A 139 11.95 1.22 1.12
CA CYS A 139 12.58 2.33 0.38
C CYS A 139 14.02 2.10 -0.13
N GLN A 140 14.26 2.28 -1.44
CA GLN A 140 15.61 2.17 -2.01
C GLN A 140 16.63 2.98 -1.17
N GLN A 141 17.72 2.32 -0.76
CA GLN A 141 18.83 2.94 -0.03
C GLN A 141 19.51 4.02 -0.86
#